data_AF-A0A166KW47-F1
#
_entry.id   AF-A0A166KW47-F1
#
_cell.length_a   1.000
_cell.length_b   1.000
_cell.length_c   1.000
_cell.angle_alpha   90.00
_cell.angle_beta   90.00
_cell.angle_gamma   90.00
#
_symmetry.space_group_name_H-M   'P 1'
#
loop_
_entity.id
_entity.type
_entity.pdbx_description
1 polymer ?
#
loop_
_entity_poly.entity_id
_entity_poly.type
_entity_poly.pdbx_seq_one_letter_code
_entity_poly.pdbx_strand_id
1 'polypeptide(L)'
;MFVKIFTTIIILATAASVSAHTIFTPAIGISGRAAVRADVERTTAAAPCGPNVDVATAIPGSTAATLNADGTFTVTVTDFNGGADGSRAVATAMVDPTGTGASFPDTATVLVNGDPAPATAGSEEVTLELPAGTVCSGGNDGASCLVALATAATFGNCVLVSSA
;
A
#
# COMPACT_ATOMS: atom_id res chain seq x y z
N MET A 1 -43.82 45.65 -12.91
CA MET A 1 -43.81 44.38 -12.15
C MET A 1 -42.95 43.37 -12.91
N PHE A 2 -42.28 42.47 -12.18
CA PHE A 2 -41.36 41.40 -12.61
C PHE A 2 -39.89 41.78 -12.82
N VAL A 3 -39.16 41.87 -11.70
CA VAL A 3 -37.71 41.63 -11.68
C VAL A 3 -37.50 40.12 -11.50
N LYS A 4 -36.86 39.49 -12.50
CA LYS A 4 -36.45 38.08 -12.47
C LYS A 4 -35.20 37.95 -11.59
N ILE A 5 -35.33 37.27 -10.46
CA ILE A 5 -34.20 36.86 -9.62
C ILE A 5 -33.64 35.57 -10.23
N PHE A 6 -32.44 35.65 -10.80
CA PHE A 6 -31.67 34.47 -11.18
C PHE A 6 -30.89 33.98 -9.97
N THR A 7 -31.30 32.83 -9.43
CA THR A 7 -30.60 32.11 -8.37
C THR A 7 -29.43 31.34 -8.98
N THR A 8 -28.20 31.84 -8.83
CA THR A 8 -26.99 31.07 -9.13
C THR A 8 -26.48 30.41 -7.85
N ILE A 9 -26.75 29.11 -7.71
CA ILE A 9 -26.10 28.25 -6.73
C ILE A 9 -24.77 27.81 -7.36
N ILE A 10 -23.66 28.40 -6.90
CA ILE A 10 -22.31 27.92 -7.22
C ILE A 10 -22.04 26.74 -6.29
N ILE A 11 -22.16 25.52 -6.80
CA ILE A 11 -21.71 24.31 -6.11
C ILE A 11 -20.20 24.23 -6.31
N LEU A 12 -19.44 24.69 -5.32
CA LEU A 12 -17.99 24.53 -5.28
C LEU A 12 -17.70 23.06 -4.91
N ALA A 13 -17.51 22.21 -5.92
CA ALA A 13 -17.04 20.85 -5.72
C ALA A 13 -15.59 20.90 -5.23
N THR A 14 -15.38 20.74 -3.91
CA THR A 14 -14.05 20.54 -3.34
C THR A 14 -13.55 19.18 -3.79
N ALA A 15 -12.78 19.14 -4.88
CA ALA A 15 -11.92 18.01 -5.18
C ALA A 15 -10.86 17.95 -4.08
N ALA A 16 -11.11 17.16 -3.03
CA ALA A 16 -10.10 16.80 -2.06
C ALA A 16 -9.06 15.95 -2.78
N SER A 17 -8.06 16.59 -3.36
CA SER A 17 -6.83 15.90 -3.73
C SER A 17 -6.23 15.40 -2.42
N VAL A 18 -6.43 14.13 -2.09
CA VAL A 18 -5.67 13.47 -1.04
C VAL A 18 -4.22 13.68 -1.42
N SER A 19 -3.51 14.53 -0.68
CA SER A 19 -2.07 14.62 -0.81
C SER A 19 -1.57 13.28 -0.30
N ALA A 20 -1.18 12.44 -1.24
CA ALA A 20 -0.87 11.06 -0.99
C ALA A 20 0.65 10.99 -0.80
N HIS A 21 1.10 10.39 0.30
CA HIS A 21 2.42 10.70 0.84
C HIS A 21 3.41 9.54 0.84
N THR A 22 3.00 8.27 0.89
CA THR A 22 3.93 7.13 0.92
C THR A 22 3.39 5.89 0.21
N ILE A 23 4.24 5.17 -0.53
CA ILE A 23 3.92 3.87 -1.16
C ILE A 23 5.01 2.83 -0.90
N PHE A 24 4.62 1.56 -0.80
CA PHE A 24 5.51 0.41 -0.71
C PHE A 24 5.63 -0.28 -2.07
N THR A 25 6.85 -0.59 -2.51
CA THR A 25 7.11 -1.23 -3.79
C THR A 25 7.90 -2.54 -3.62
N PRO A 26 7.61 -3.58 -4.44
CA PRO A 26 6.62 -3.61 -5.53
C PRO A 26 5.16 -3.57 -5.06
N ALA A 27 4.33 -2.69 -5.64
CA ALA A 27 2.91 -2.58 -5.31
C ALA A 27 2.08 -3.38 -6.30
N ILE A 28 1.02 -4.06 -5.83
CA ILE A 28 0.09 -4.71 -6.77
C ILE A 28 -0.61 -3.68 -7.66
N GLY A 29 -0.88 -4.04 -8.91
CA GLY A 29 -1.52 -3.16 -9.89
C GLY A 29 -0.60 -2.11 -10.52
N ILE A 30 0.66 -2.01 -10.08
CA ILE A 30 1.69 -1.20 -10.72
C ILE A 30 2.64 -2.13 -11.48
N SER A 31 2.51 -2.16 -12.81
CA SER A 31 3.33 -3.02 -13.67
C SER A 31 3.98 -2.22 -14.80
N GLY A 32 5.21 -2.58 -15.16
CA GLY A 32 5.95 -1.98 -16.27
C GLY A 32 6.36 -0.51 -16.09
N ARG A 33 6.19 0.06 -14.90
CA ARG A 33 6.57 1.44 -14.56
C ARG A 33 6.92 1.59 -13.09
N ALA A 34 7.61 2.68 -12.75
CA ALA A 34 7.80 3.10 -11.37
C ALA A 34 6.48 3.59 -10.75
N ALA A 35 6.35 3.40 -9.44
CA ALA A 35 5.29 4.02 -8.65
C ALA A 35 5.47 5.54 -8.60
N VAL A 36 4.36 6.27 -8.62
CA VAL A 36 4.29 7.72 -8.56
C VAL A 36 3.32 8.15 -7.47
N ARG A 37 3.36 9.43 -7.09
CA ARG A 37 2.47 9.99 -6.06
C ARG A 37 0.98 9.68 -6.29
N ALA A 38 0.56 9.65 -7.56
CA ALA A 38 -0.84 9.38 -7.93
C ALA A 38 -1.29 7.94 -7.65
N ASP A 39 -0.37 7.01 -7.40
CA ASP A 39 -0.68 5.61 -7.05
C ASP A 39 -0.87 5.41 -5.55
N VAL A 40 -0.49 6.40 -4.73
CA VAL A 40 -0.55 6.28 -3.29
C VAL A 40 -2.01 6.29 -2.84
N GLU A 41 -2.34 5.32 -2.01
CA GLU A 41 -3.67 5.19 -1.41
C GLU A 41 -3.59 5.41 0.10
N ARG A 42 -4.68 5.94 0.67
CA ARG A 42 -4.89 5.90 2.12
C ARG A 42 -5.66 4.62 2.44
N THR A 43 -5.02 3.70 3.16
CA THR A 43 -5.62 2.41 3.51
C THR A 43 -6.64 2.57 4.63
N THR A 44 -7.57 1.62 4.72
CA THR A 44 -8.53 1.52 5.82
C THR A 44 -8.68 0.06 6.24
N ALA A 45 -9.30 -0.20 7.39
CA ALA A 45 -9.59 -1.57 7.82
C ALA A 45 -10.47 -2.35 6.82
N ALA A 46 -11.34 -1.67 6.06
CA ALA A 46 -12.19 -2.27 5.04
C ALA A 46 -11.52 -2.39 3.66
N ALA A 47 -10.44 -1.62 3.44
CA ALA A 47 -9.68 -1.59 2.19
C ALA A 47 -8.18 -1.54 2.50
N PRO A 48 -7.59 -2.66 2.99
CA PRO A 48 -6.21 -2.70 3.44
C PRO A 48 -5.20 -2.53 2.30
N CYS A 49 -5.57 -2.86 1.06
CA CYS A 49 -4.77 -2.59 -0.14
C CYS A 49 -4.95 -1.19 -0.74
N GLY A 50 -5.86 -0.38 -0.18
CA GLY A 50 -6.32 0.89 -0.75
C GLY A 50 -7.73 0.77 -1.36
N PRO A 51 -8.58 1.81 -1.24
CA PRO A 51 -9.99 1.77 -1.64
C PRO A 51 -10.21 1.64 -3.15
N ASN A 52 -9.22 2.00 -3.98
CA ASN A 52 -9.33 1.93 -5.44
C ASN A 52 -8.61 0.72 -6.05
N VAL A 53 -8.12 -0.22 -5.22
CA VAL A 53 -7.41 -1.41 -5.67
C VAL A 53 -8.34 -2.61 -5.67
N ASP A 54 -8.64 -3.12 -6.87
CA ASP A 54 -9.24 -4.45 -7.04
C ASP A 54 -8.14 -5.51 -7.06
N VAL A 55 -8.01 -6.23 -5.95
CA VAL A 55 -6.92 -7.22 -5.75
C VAL A 55 -6.95 -8.33 -6.80
N ALA A 56 -8.14 -8.80 -7.19
CA ALA A 56 -8.28 -9.91 -8.12
C ALA A 56 -7.73 -9.58 -9.51
N THR A 57 -7.86 -8.31 -9.93
CA THR A 57 -7.36 -7.83 -11.22
C THR A 57 -5.98 -7.18 -11.14
N ALA A 58 -5.57 -6.72 -9.95
CA ALA A 58 -4.26 -6.12 -9.72
C ALA A 58 -3.12 -7.14 -9.62
N ILE A 59 -3.37 -8.33 -9.04
CA ILE A 59 -2.34 -9.37 -8.87
C ILE A 59 -1.77 -9.87 -10.23
N PRO A 60 -2.60 -10.19 -11.24
CA PRO A 60 -2.09 -10.56 -12.56
C PRO A 60 -1.17 -9.50 -13.17
N GLY A 61 0.10 -9.87 -13.36
CA GLY A 61 1.12 -8.99 -13.95
C GLY A 61 1.85 -8.07 -12.95
N SER A 62 1.53 -8.18 -11.65
CA SER A 62 2.32 -7.54 -10.59
C SER A 62 3.65 -8.25 -10.40
N THR A 63 4.68 -7.48 -10.04
CA THR A 63 5.95 -8.03 -9.58
C THR A 63 5.85 -8.36 -8.11
N ALA A 64 6.26 -9.56 -7.70
CA ALA A 64 6.33 -9.92 -6.29
C ALA A 64 7.65 -9.42 -5.68
N ALA A 65 7.62 -9.01 -4.41
CA ALA A 65 8.82 -8.96 -3.59
C ALA A 65 9.32 -10.39 -3.32
N THR A 66 10.62 -10.58 -3.33
CA THR A 66 11.24 -11.88 -3.05
C THR A 66 11.08 -12.23 -1.57
N LEU A 67 10.48 -13.39 -1.32
CA LEU A 67 10.46 -14.01 0.00
C LEU A 67 11.67 -14.94 0.14
N ASN A 68 12.53 -14.65 1.11
CA ASN A 68 13.69 -15.44 1.43
C ASN A 68 13.29 -16.74 2.14
N ALA A 69 14.20 -17.73 2.13
CA ALA A 69 13.97 -19.03 2.76
C ALA A 69 13.80 -18.96 4.30
N ASP A 70 14.26 -17.88 4.94
CA ASP A 70 14.06 -17.62 6.36
C ASP A 70 12.71 -16.92 6.67
N GLY A 71 11.89 -16.64 5.65
CA GLY A 71 10.61 -15.96 5.80
C GLY A 71 10.71 -14.43 5.74
N THR A 72 11.90 -13.87 5.56
CA THR A 72 12.10 -12.42 5.42
C THR A 72 11.85 -11.93 4.00
N PHE A 73 11.42 -10.68 3.89
CA PHE A 73 11.31 -9.98 2.61
C PHE A 73 11.58 -8.49 2.82
N THR A 74 12.10 -7.85 1.77
CA THR A 74 12.40 -6.42 1.77
C THR A 74 11.52 -5.72 0.74
N VAL A 75 10.99 -4.56 1.13
CA VAL A 75 10.26 -3.66 0.24
C VAL A 75 10.85 -2.27 0.32
N THR A 76 10.73 -1.50 -0.76
CA THR A 76 11.12 -0.09 -0.75
C THR A 76 9.90 0.76 -0.41
N VAL A 77 10.00 1.53 0.65
CA VAL A 77 9.02 2.56 1.00
C VAL A 77 9.48 3.90 0.43
N THR A 78 8.66 4.51 -0.41
CA THR A 78 8.93 5.81 -1.03
C THR A 78 7.93 6.84 -0.54
N ASP A 79 8.43 7.88 0.10
CA ASP A 79 7.63 9.03 0.48
C ASP A 79 7.77 10.15 -0.56
N PHE A 80 6.69 10.90 -0.74
CA PHE A 80 6.61 12.02 -1.65
C PHE A 80 6.47 13.36 -0.90
N ASN A 81 6.58 13.40 0.42
CA ASN A 81 6.50 14.63 1.21
C ASN A 81 7.20 14.40 2.55
N GLY A 82 7.94 15.38 3.07
CA GLY A 82 8.52 15.24 4.41
C GLY A 82 7.48 15.34 5.54
N GLY A 83 7.95 15.11 6.77
CA GLY A 83 7.17 15.16 8.00
C GLY A 83 6.41 13.87 8.27
N ALA A 84 5.52 13.91 9.27
CA ALA A 84 4.74 12.75 9.71
C ALA A 84 3.87 12.16 8.59
N ASP A 85 3.37 13.00 7.69
CA ASP A 85 2.59 12.57 6.53
C ASP A 85 3.42 11.68 5.58
N GLY A 86 4.73 11.98 5.47
CA GLY A 86 5.73 11.22 4.72
C GLY A 86 6.30 10.00 5.41
N SER A 87 5.66 9.54 6.49
CA SER A 87 6.18 8.45 7.29
C SER A 87 6.58 7.27 6.40
N ARG A 88 7.82 6.79 6.57
CA ARG A 88 8.32 5.54 5.97
C ARG A 88 8.22 4.37 6.95
N ALA A 89 7.90 4.66 8.21
CA ALA A 89 7.73 3.65 9.23
C ALA A 89 6.43 2.85 9.00
N VAL A 90 6.57 1.53 8.87
CA VAL A 90 5.46 0.57 8.87
C VAL A 90 4.82 0.55 10.26
N ALA A 91 3.52 0.83 10.30
CA ALA A 91 2.68 0.74 11.50
C ALA A 91 1.81 -0.53 11.49
N THR A 92 1.40 -1.00 10.31
CA THR A 92 0.66 -2.25 10.15
C THR A 92 1.21 -3.06 8.99
N ALA A 93 1.38 -4.37 9.19
CA ALA A 93 1.81 -5.32 8.17
C ALA A 93 0.96 -6.59 8.26
N MET A 94 -0.24 -6.55 7.70
CA MET A 94 -1.18 -7.67 7.80
C MET A 94 -0.98 -8.62 6.62
N VAL A 95 -1.10 -9.93 6.85
CA VAL A 95 -0.80 -10.97 5.85
C VAL A 95 -2.08 -11.73 5.51
N ASP A 96 -2.32 -11.90 4.21
CA ASP A 96 -3.28 -12.82 3.61
C ASP A 96 -2.53 -13.99 2.94
N PRO A 97 -2.49 -15.18 3.58
CA PRO A 97 -1.83 -16.36 3.01
C PRO A 97 -2.50 -16.91 1.74
N THR A 98 -3.76 -16.53 1.49
CA THR A 98 -4.52 -16.96 0.29
C THR A 98 -4.29 -16.03 -0.90
N GLY A 99 -3.70 -14.86 -0.67
CA GLY A 99 -3.46 -13.84 -1.68
C GLY A 99 -4.70 -13.42 -2.46
N THR A 100 -5.87 -13.42 -1.82
CA THR A 100 -7.16 -13.03 -2.43
C THR A 100 -7.55 -11.60 -2.09
N GLY A 101 -6.95 -11.01 -1.05
CA GLY A 101 -7.32 -9.72 -0.49
C GLY A 101 -8.59 -9.76 0.36
N ALA A 102 -9.18 -10.94 0.59
CA ALA A 102 -10.45 -11.07 1.30
C ALA A 102 -10.30 -10.96 2.83
N SER A 103 -9.18 -11.42 3.38
CA SER A 103 -8.91 -11.40 4.82
C SER A 103 -7.41 -11.41 5.10
N PHE A 104 -7.00 -10.70 6.14
CA PHE A 104 -5.60 -10.61 6.55
C PHE A 104 -5.47 -11.05 8.01
N PRO A 105 -5.55 -12.36 8.30
CA PRO A 105 -5.63 -12.87 9.68
C PRO A 105 -4.31 -12.74 10.45
N ASP A 106 -3.19 -12.71 9.74
CA ASP A 106 -1.87 -12.75 10.35
C ASP A 106 -1.15 -11.40 10.28
N THR A 107 -0.06 -11.24 11.02
CA THR A 107 0.76 -10.01 11.04
C THR A 107 2.22 -10.36 10.87
N ALA A 108 2.87 -9.74 9.88
CA ALA A 108 4.31 -9.84 9.68
C ALA A 108 5.05 -8.99 10.73
N THR A 109 6.22 -9.46 11.14
CA THR A 109 7.10 -8.73 12.06
C THR A 109 7.94 -7.74 11.27
N VAL A 110 8.01 -6.49 11.72
CA VAL A 110 8.93 -5.51 11.12
C VAL A 110 10.30 -5.64 11.79
N LEU A 111 11.32 -6.05 11.04
CA LEU A 111 12.68 -6.24 11.53
C LEU A 111 13.53 -4.98 11.37
N VAL A 112 13.39 -4.32 10.23
CA VAL A 112 14.00 -3.02 9.93
C VAL A 112 12.88 -2.09 9.49
N ASN A 113 12.71 -0.99 10.23
CA ASN A 113 11.65 -0.03 9.98
C ASN A 113 12.23 1.29 9.46
N GLY A 114 11.43 2.05 8.72
CA GLY A 114 11.84 3.34 8.15
C GLY A 114 11.68 4.53 9.11
N ASP A 115 12.11 5.71 8.66
CA ASP A 115 11.94 6.96 9.40
C ASP A 115 10.45 7.33 9.56
N PRO A 116 9.92 7.51 10.79
CA PRO A 116 8.53 7.88 11.01
C PRO A 116 8.17 9.31 10.56
N ALA A 117 9.14 10.20 10.38
CA ALA A 117 8.91 11.59 9.99
C ALA A 117 10.12 12.18 9.22
N PRO A 118 10.42 11.67 8.01
CA PRO A 118 11.60 12.09 7.26
C PRO A 118 11.56 13.59 6.92
N ALA A 119 12.70 14.28 6.98
CA ALA A 119 12.76 15.72 6.71
C ALA A 119 12.47 16.08 5.23
N THR A 120 12.73 15.16 4.31
CA THR A 120 12.59 15.36 2.86
C THR A 120 12.05 14.10 2.19
N ALA A 121 11.46 14.27 1.00
CA ALA A 121 11.08 13.16 0.14
C ALA A 121 12.25 12.23 -0.17
N GLY A 122 11.97 10.94 -0.27
CA GLY A 122 12.96 9.92 -0.58
C GLY A 122 12.44 8.50 -0.46
N SER A 123 13.37 7.55 -0.48
CA SER A 123 13.07 6.13 -0.37
C SER A 123 13.97 5.49 0.67
N GLU A 124 13.47 4.46 1.31
CA GLU A 124 14.20 3.62 2.27
C GLU A 124 13.75 2.17 2.09
N GLU A 125 14.61 1.22 2.46
CA GLU A 125 14.24 -0.19 2.50
C GLU A 125 13.73 -0.55 3.90
N VAL A 126 12.63 -1.29 3.95
CA VAL A 126 12.12 -1.89 5.19
C VAL A 126 12.11 -3.39 5.02
N THR A 127 12.51 -4.10 6.08
CA THR A 127 12.58 -5.56 6.09
C THR A 127 11.56 -6.11 7.07
N LEU A 128 10.77 -7.05 6.60
CA LEU A 128 9.72 -7.72 7.35
C LEU A 128 9.94 -9.23 7.32
N GLU A 129 9.27 -9.92 8.23
CA GLU A 129 9.30 -11.38 8.35
C GLU A 129 7.87 -11.90 8.45
N LEU A 130 7.51 -12.85 7.59
CA LEU A 130 6.23 -13.54 7.70
C LEU A 130 6.19 -14.36 9.01
N PRO A 131 5.00 -14.60 9.58
CA PRO A 131 4.86 -15.55 10.68
C PRO A 131 5.49 -16.90 10.37
N ALA A 132 6.10 -17.54 11.38
CA ALA A 132 6.70 -18.84 11.21
C ALA A 132 5.66 -19.88 10.74
N GLY A 133 5.99 -20.59 9.66
CA GLY A 133 5.11 -21.60 9.07
C GLY A 133 3.98 -21.06 8.19
N THR A 134 3.99 -19.76 7.85
CA THR A 134 3.07 -19.22 6.83
C THR A 134 3.22 -20.00 5.52
N VAL A 135 2.10 -20.54 5.03
CA VAL A 135 2.01 -21.21 3.72
C VAL A 135 1.27 -20.28 2.76
N CYS A 136 2.01 -19.76 1.79
CA CYS A 136 1.46 -18.92 0.74
C CYS A 136 0.80 -19.77 -0.35
N SER A 137 -0.42 -19.40 -0.74
CA SER A 137 -1.25 -20.17 -1.69
C SER A 137 -1.95 -19.32 -2.75
N GLY A 138 -1.69 -18.00 -2.76
CA GLY A 138 -2.25 -17.05 -3.69
C GLY A 138 -1.32 -16.70 -4.85
N GLY A 139 -1.62 -15.58 -5.51
CA GLY A 139 -0.87 -15.14 -6.68
C GLY A 139 -1.15 -15.96 -7.94
N ASN A 140 -0.52 -15.56 -9.05
CA ASN A 140 -0.58 -16.31 -10.31
C ASN A 140 0.25 -17.60 -10.27
N ASP A 141 1.16 -17.71 -9.32
CA ASP A 141 2.05 -18.87 -9.10
C ASP A 141 1.45 -19.91 -8.13
N GLY A 142 0.37 -19.57 -7.42
CA GLY A 142 -0.20 -20.42 -6.37
C GLY A 142 0.71 -20.57 -5.14
N ALA A 143 1.71 -19.70 -5.01
CA ALA A 143 2.74 -19.72 -3.97
C ALA A 143 3.00 -18.34 -3.35
N SER A 144 2.20 -17.33 -3.71
CA SER A 144 2.34 -15.97 -3.20
C SER A 144 1.44 -15.68 -2.00
N CYS A 145 1.92 -14.87 -1.07
CA CYS A 145 1.09 -14.23 -0.05
C CYS A 145 0.84 -12.78 -0.44
N LEU A 146 -0.24 -12.19 0.07
CA LEU A 146 -0.48 -10.76 -0.05
C LEU A 146 -0.24 -10.09 1.31
N VAL A 147 0.57 -9.03 1.33
CA VAL A 147 0.88 -8.28 2.55
C VAL A 147 0.33 -6.87 2.41
N ALA A 148 -0.63 -6.51 3.26
CA ALA A 148 -1.13 -5.15 3.39
C ALA A 148 -0.22 -4.35 4.32
N LEU A 149 0.46 -3.36 3.76
CA LEU A 149 1.36 -2.48 4.49
C LEU A 149 0.71 -1.11 4.62
N ALA A 150 0.78 -0.53 5.82
CA ALA A 150 0.45 0.86 6.03
C ALA A 150 1.42 1.53 6.98
N THR A 151 1.68 2.80 6.70
CA THR A 151 2.50 3.69 7.53
C THR A 151 1.73 4.22 8.73
N ALA A 152 2.42 4.88 9.66
CA ALA A 152 1.77 5.58 10.78
C ALA A 152 0.79 6.68 10.31
N ALA A 153 0.98 7.22 9.11
CA ALA A 153 0.07 8.18 8.47
C ALA A 153 -1.07 7.51 7.69
N THR A 154 -1.19 6.17 7.78
CA THR A 154 -2.17 5.31 7.10
C THR A 154 -2.13 5.35 5.57
N PHE A 155 -0.99 5.75 5.00
CA PHE A 155 -0.72 5.54 3.57
C PHE A 155 -0.09 4.18 3.36
N GLY A 156 -0.49 3.50 2.30
CA GLY A 156 -0.05 2.15 2.07
C GLY A 156 -0.70 1.50 0.86
N ASN A 157 -0.40 0.23 0.70
CA ASN A 157 -0.86 -0.61 -0.39
C ASN A 157 -0.57 -2.07 -0.03
N CYS A 158 -1.04 -2.97 -0.90
CA CYS A 158 -0.63 -4.36 -0.82
C CYS A 158 0.61 -4.63 -1.68
N VAL A 159 1.44 -5.53 -1.16
CA VAL A 159 2.62 -6.09 -1.80
C VAL A 159 2.40 -7.60 -1.95
N LEU A 160 2.65 -8.13 -3.15
CA LEU A 160 2.70 -9.57 -3.35
C LEU A 160 4.09 -10.06 -2.94
N VAL A 161 4.18 -11.09 -2.10
CA VAL A 161 5.46 -11.72 -1.71
C VAL A 161 5.47 -13.16 -2.20
N SER A 162 6.57 -13.59 -2.81
CA SER A 162 6.68 -14.94 -3.36
C SER A 162 8.09 -15.49 -3.20
N SER A 163 8.19 -16.77 -2.85
CA SER A 163 9.42 -17.54 -2.94
C SER A 163 9.59 -17.98 -4.40
N ALA A 164 10.18 -17.11 -5.23
CA ALA A 164 10.55 -17.50 -6.59
C ALA A 164 11.46 -18.75 -6.62
#